data_AF-A0A3R7J7P1-F1
#
_entry.id   AF-A0A3R7J7P1-F1
#
_cell.length_a   1.000
_cell.length_b   1.000
_cell.length_c   1.000
_cell.angle_alpha   90.00
_cell.angle_beta   90.00
_cell.angle_gamma   90.00
#
_symmetry.space_group_name_H-M   'P 1'
#
loop_
_entity.id
_entity.type
_entity.pdbx_description
1 polymer ?
#
loop_
_entity_poly.entity_id
_entity_poly.type
_entity_poly.pdbx_seq_one_letter_code
_entity_poly.pdbx_strand_id
1 'polypeptide(L)'
;MDIGSPRALPFLRLSLRNQQFRPNRPNGGSYRYSPTMTIVHMVLFKFRPDVTQEHKDTFVRELKKLKDLDCVKGQRLVVGGPSITDPIERSKGFEIALLSFHENREALEAYQASKEHHRVTSTYMFPYKEDLIRFDFEVAPEDEYMWDFLPIQGLTRGLAKE
;
A
#
# COMPACT_ATOMS: atom_id res chain seq x y z
N MET A 1 21.49 62.15 31.40
CA MET A 1 21.25 61.85 32.83
C MET A 1 19.97 61.04 32.91
N ASP A 2 19.83 59.96 33.64
CA ASP A 2 20.74 58.91 34.12
C ASP A 2 19.77 57.81 34.60
N ILE A 3 20.01 56.58 34.14
CA ILE A 3 19.73 55.27 34.76
C ILE A 3 18.56 55.13 35.76
N GLY A 4 17.67 54.17 35.46
CA GLY A 4 16.68 53.67 36.40
C GLY A 4 16.08 52.32 36.02
N SER A 5 16.91 51.27 36.00
CA SER A 5 16.46 49.87 36.09
C SER A 5 16.23 49.50 37.57
N PRO A 6 15.23 48.66 37.88
CA PRO A 6 15.58 47.50 38.70
C PRO A 6 14.90 46.19 38.28
N ARG A 7 15.78 45.22 37.97
CA ARG A 7 15.81 43.84 38.50
C ARG A 7 14.55 42.97 38.32
N ALA A 8 14.56 42.16 37.27
CA ALA A 8 13.86 40.87 37.26
C ALA A 8 14.64 39.86 38.12
N LEU A 9 13.95 39.24 39.09
CA LEU A 9 14.47 38.14 39.91
C LEU A 9 14.38 36.80 39.17
N PRO A 10 15.30 35.86 39.44
CA PRO A 10 15.42 34.61 38.70
C PRO A 10 14.47 33.56 39.28
N PHE A 11 13.58 33.01 38.45
CA PHE A 11 12.82 31.81 38.83
C PHE A 11 13.51 30.54 38.31
N LEU A 12 13.71 29.66 39.28
CA LEU A 12 14.39 28.38 39.29
C LEU A 12 14.19 27.51 38.03
N ARG A 13 15.32 26.95 37.57
CA ARG A 13 15.41 25.63 36.95
C ARG A 13 14.63 24.60 37.79
N LEU A 14 13.62 23.97 37.20
CA LEU A 14 13.16 22.66 37.65
C LEU A 14 13.58 21.62 36.60
N SER A 15 14.72 21.01 36.86
CA SER A 15 15.15 19.78 36.19
C SER A 15 14.40 18.62 36.84
N LEU A 16 13.44 18.06 36.10
CA LEU A 16 12.82 16.78 36.42
C LEU A 16 12.63 16.02 35.12
N ARG A 17 13.48 15.01 34.90
CA ARG A 17 13.02 13.67 34.55
C ARG A 17 14.16 12.66 34.55
N ASN A 18 14.01 11.76 35.51
CA ASN A 18 14.16 10.32 35.41
C ASN A 18 15.54 9.78 35.05
N GLN A 19 16.21 9.38 36.13
CA GLN A 19 16.88 8.09 36.30
C GLN A 19 16.94 7.22 35.05
N GLN A 20 18.19 7.02 34.62
CA GLN A 20 18.66 6.02 33.69
C GLN A 20 18.15 4.62 34.07
N PHE A 21 17.02 4.20 33.50
CA PHE A 21 16.71 2.78 33.37
C PHE A 21 17.57 2.26 32.21
N ARG A 22 18.69 1.60 32.52
CA ARG A 22 19.45 0.82 31.54
C ARG A 22 18.92 -0.62 31.60
N PRO A 23 18.10 -1.10 30.65
CA PRO A 23 17.88 -2.53 30.54
C PRO A 23 19.16 -3.18 30.00
N ASN A 24 19.56 -4.26 30.65
CA ASN A 24 20.64 -5.16 30.22
C ASN A 24 20.45 -5.57 28.75
N ARG A 25 21.51 -5.45 27.94
CA ARG A 25 21.55 -6.05 26.60
C ARG A 25 21.91 -7.53 26.72
N PRO A 26 21.13 -8.46 26.16
CA PRO A 26 21.66 -9.73 25.70
C PRO A 26 22.25 -9.57 24.29
N ASN A 27 23.30 -10.34 24.04
CA ASN A 27 24.12 -10.38 22.84
C ASN A 27 23.36 -10.73 21.55
N GLY A 28 23.81 -10.13 20.45
CA GLY A 28 24.16 -10.88 19.23
C GLY A 28 23.01 -11.32 18.33
N GLY A 29 22.46 -10.39 17.56
CA GLY A 29 21.58 -10.67 16.44
C GLY A 29 20.89 -9.40 15.96
N SER A 30 21.61 -8.52 15.26
CA SER A 30 20.98 -7.35 14.65
C SER A 30 20.19 -7.80 13.41
N TYR A 31 19.00 -8.36 13.61
CA TYR A 31 17.96 -8.15 12.61
C TYR A 31 17.71 -6.65 12.61
N ARG A 32 18.27 -5.94 11.63
CA ARG A 32 17.78 -4.62 11.30
C ARG A 32 16.34 -4.84 10.86
N TYR A 33 15.38 -4.52 11.72
CA TYR A 33 14.04 -4.21 11.27
C TYR A 33 14.21 -2.98 10.36
N SER A 34 14.35 -3.20 9.06
CA SER A 34 14.00 -2.17 8.10
C SER A 34 12.49 -2.10 8.16
N PRO A 35 11.88 -0.98 8.60
CA PRO A 35 10.44 -0.81 8.51
C PRO A 35 10.13 -0.51 7.03
N THR A 36 10.35 -1.49 6.15
CA THR A 36 9.71 -1.47 4.84
C THR A 36 8.25 -1.82 5.13
N MET A 37 7.46 -0.77 5.31
CA MET A 37 6.03 -0.91 5.55
C MET A 37 5.38 -1.30 4.24
N THR A 38 4.65 -2.41 4.24
CA THR A 38 3.88 -2.86 3.08
C THR A 38 2.97 -1.73 2.64
N ILE A 39 3.01 -1.39 1.36
CA ILE A 39 2.08 -0.44 0.78
C ILE A 39 0.98 -1.20 0.06
N VAL A 40 -0.26 -0.88 0.41
CA VAL A 40 -1.45 -1.32 -0.33
C VAL A 40 -1.81 -0.21 -1.30
N HIS A 41 -1.66 -0.50 -2.59
CA HIS A 41 -2.13 0.35 -3.68
C HIS A 41 -3.56 -0.07 -4.05
N MET A 42 -4.54 0.80 -3.75
CA MET A 42 -5.94 0.56 -4.10
C MET A 42 -6.38 1.44 -5.25
N VAL A 43 -7.11 0.84 -6.20
CA VAL A 43 -7.75 1.57 -7.28
C VAL A 43 -9.19 1.12 -7.44
N LEU A 44 -10.14 2.06 -7.39
CA LEU A 44 -11.51 1.85 -7.84
C LEU A 44 -11.68 2.53 -9.20
N PHE A 45 -12.28 1.80 -10.13
CA PHE A 45 -12.46 2.29 -11.49
C PHE A 45 -13.92 2.26 -11.94
N LYS A 46 -14.35 3.36 -12.56
CA LYS A 46 -15.65 3.52 -13.18
C LYS A 46 -15.48 3.77 -14.67
N PHE A 47 -16.04 2.89 -15.50
CA PHE A 47 -16.05 3.09 -16.95
C PHE A 47 -17.07 4.14 -17.34
N ARG A 48 -16.86 4.79 -18.49
CA ARG A 48 -17.95 5.52 -19.14
C ARG A 48 -19.09 4.56 -19.54
N PRO A 49 -20.32 5.05 -19.65
CA PRO A 49 -21.48 4.22 -19.98
C PRO A 49 -21.43 3.58 -21.38
N ASP A 50 -20.65 4.13 -22.32
CA ASP A 50 -20.52 3.64 -23.69
C ASP A 50 -19.51 2.50 -23.87
N VAL A 51 -18.81 2.11 -22.80
CA VAL A 51 -17.74 1.10 -22.89
C VAL A 51 -18.31 -0.31 -22.97
N THR A 52 -17.89 -1.06 -24.00
CA THR A 52 -18.33 -2.42 -24.24
C THR A 52 -17.82 -3.39 -23.17
N GLN A 53 -18.58 -4.45 -22.91
CA GLN A 53 -18.17 -5.51 -21.97
C GLN A 53 -16.84 -6.18 -22.41
N GLU A 54 -16.65 -6.40 -23.72
CA GLU A 54 -15.42 -6.97 -24.27
C GLU A 54 -14.17 -6.13 -23.90
N HIS A 55 -14.30 -4.80 -23.91
CA HIS A 55 -13.22 -3.92 -23.50
C HIS A 55 -12.96 -4.02 -22.00
N LYS A 56 -14.03 -4.05 -21.18
CA LYS A 56 -13.91 -4.23 -19.71
C LYS A 56 -13.21 -5.55 -19.36
N ASP A 57 -13.58 -6.64 -20.03
CA ASP A 57 -12.98 -7.96 -19.84
C ASP A 57 -11.51 -7.97 -20.25
N THR A 58 -11.19 -7.32 -21.37
CA THR A 58 -9.80 -7.17 -21.84
C THR A 58 -8.98 -6.35 -20.84
N PHE A 59 -9.51 -5.24 -20.34
CA PHE A 59 -8.86 -4.43 -19.31
C PHE A 59 -8.54 -5.27 -18.08
N VAL A 60 -9.51 -6.00 -17.53
CA VAL A 60 -9.32 -6.86 -16.35
C VAL A 60 -8.25 -7.93 -16.62
N ARG A 61 -8.26 -8.56 -17.81
CA ARG A 61 -7.27 -9.56 -18.19
C ARG A 61 -5.86 -8.97 -18.23
N GLU A 62 -5.67 -7.82 -18.88
CA GLU A 62 -4.35 -7.19 -18.98
C GLU A 62 -3.85 -6.66 -17.63
N LEU A 63 -4.75 -6.12 -16.81
CA LEU A 63 -4.44 -5.62 -15.47
C LEU A 63 -3.95 -6.74 -14.54
N LYS A 64 -4.56 -7.93 -14.63
CA LYS A 64 -4.13 -9.11 -13.86
C LYS A 64 -2.71 -9.56 -14.17
N LYS A 65 -2.18 -9.31 -15.37
CA LYS A 65 -0.80 -9.68 -15.74
C LYS A 65 0.25 -8.85 -14.99
N LEU A 66 -0.12 -7.67 -14.49
CA LEU A 66 0.82 -6.82 -13.74
C LEU A 66 1.27 -7.47 -12.42
N LYS A 67 0.57 -8.52 -11.96
CA LYS A 67 1.00 -9.31 -10.80
C LYS A 67 2.38 -9.96 -10.97
N ASP A 68 2.80 -10.18 -12.23
CA ASP A 68 4.03 -10.90 -12.55
C ASP A 68 5.28 -9.99 -12.47
N LEU A 69 5.11 -8.70 -12.17
CA LEU A 69 6.20 -7.76 -11.94
C LEU A 69 6.86 -8.02 -10.58
N ASP A 70 8.19 -8.05 -10.54
CA ASP A 70 8.97 -8.31 -9.31
C ASP A 70 8.73 -7.27 -8.20
N CYS A 71 8.33 -6.05 -8.55
CA CYS A 71 7.99 -5.00 -7.59
C CYS A 71 6.60 -5.18 -6.95
N VAL A 72 5.83 -6.19 -7.35
CA VAL A 72 4.58 -6.59 -6.69
C VAL A 72 4.92 -7.63 -5.62
N LYS A 73 4.79 -7.24 -4.35
CA LYS A 73 5.07 -8.05 -3.17
C LYS A 73 4.33 -9.39 -3.25
N GLY A 74 5.10 -10.48 -3.29
CA GLY A 74 4.57 -11.85 -3.36
C GLY A 74 3.66 -12.12 -4.55
N GLN A 75 3.77 -11.35 -5.64
CA GLN A 75 2.88 -11.40 -6.81
C GLN A 75 1.40 -11.23 -6.43
N ARG A 76 1.13 -10.52 -5.33
CA ARG A 76 -0.21 -10.23 -4.84
C ARG A 76 -0.75 -8.99 -5.54
N LEU A 77 -1.51 -9.24 -6.59
CA LEU A 77 -2.38 -8.25 -7.21
C LEU A 77 -3.72 -8.93 -7.51
N VAL A 78 -4.79 -8.32 -7.02
CA VAL A 78 -6.16 -8.80 -7.17
C VAL A 78 -6.98 -7.74 -7.90
N VAL A 79 -7.78 -8.20 -8.86
CA VAL A 79 -8.75 -7.36 -9.58
C VAL A 79 -10.13 -7.95 -9.33
N GLY A 80 -10.89 -7.28 -8.46
CA GLY A 80 -12.29 -7.54 -8.18
C GLY A 80 -13.22 -6.95 -9.24
N GLY A 81 -14.37 -7.59 -9.41
CA GLY A 81 -15.44 -7.16 -10.30
C GLY A 81 -16.45 -6.21 -9.62
N PRO A 82 -17.66 -6.07 -10.19
CA PRO A 82 -18.69 -5.19 -9.67
C PRO A 82 -19.07 -5.50 -8.22
N SER A 83 -19.54 -4.48 -7.51
CA SER A 83 -20.06 -4.63 -6.15
C SER A 83 -21.17 -5.67 -6.11
N ILE A 84 -21.09 -6.59 -5.14
CA ILE A 84 -22.04 -7.70 -4.95
C ILE A 84 -23.11 -7.41 -3.90
N THR A 85 -23.08 -6.22 -3.28
CA THR A 85 -23.96 -5.87 -2.16
C THR A 85 -25.07 -4.92 -2.58
N ASP A 86 -26.27 -5.12 -2.04
CA ASP A 86 -27.41 -4.22 -2.17
C ASP A 86 -27.49 -3.20 -1.01
N PRO A 87 -27.92 -1.96 -1.26
CA PRO A 87 -28.28 -1.40 -2.56
C PRO A 87 -27.03 -1.05 -3.40
N ILE A 88 -27.05 -1.37 -4.71
CA ILE A 88 -25.89 -1.27 -5.61
C ILE A 88 -25.34 0.15 -5.73
N GLU A 89 -26.17 1.16 -5.51
CA GLU A 89 -25.86 2.59 -5.57
C GLU A 89 -24.74 2.99 -4.59
N ARG A 90 -24.49 2.20 -3.54
CA ARG A 90 -23.36 2.41 -2.62
C ARG A 90 -22.00 2.29 -3.28
N SER A 91 -21.90 1.53 -4.37
CA SER A 91 -20.69 1.46 -5.19
C SER A 91 -20.43 2.75 -5.97
N LYS A 92 -21.42 3.68 -6.03
CA LYS A 92 -21.38 4.92 -6.82
C LYS A 92 -21.07 4.68 -8.31
N GLY A 93 -21.39 3.48 -8.80
CA GLY A 93 -21.12 3.06 -10.16
C GLY A 93 -19.67 2.61 -10.41
N PHE A 94 -18.81 2.52 -9.39
CA PHE A 94 -17.50 1.89 -9.55
C PHE A 94 -17.67 0.38 -9.77
N GLU A 95 -17.03 -0.13 -10.82
CA GLU A 95 -17.25 -1.49 -11.32
C GLU A 95 -16.06 -2.41 -11.06
N ILE A 96 -14.87 -1.86 -10.87
CA ILE A 96 -13.64 -2.63 -10.67
C ILE A 96 -12.92 -2.11 -9.43
N ALA A 97 -12.39 -3.04 -8.62
CA ALA A 97 -11.51 -2.75 -7.50
C ALA A 97 -10.19 -3.50 -7.67
N LEU A 98 -9.07 -2.80 -7.77
CA LEU A 98 -7.73 -3.37 -7.77
C LEU A 98 -7.08 -3.15 -6.41
N LEU A 99 -6.39 -4.19 -5.95
CA LEU A 99 -5.42 -4.13 -4.85
C LEU A 99 -4.10 -4.69 -5.35
N SER A 100 -3.00 -3.96 -5.19
CA SER A 100 -1.65 -4.50 -5.33
C SER A 100 -0.81 -4.16 -4.12
N PHE A 101 0.10 -5.07 -3.77
CA PHE A 101 0.95 -4.96 -2.58
C PHE A 101 2.38 -4.69 -3.02
N HIS A 102 3.07 -3.81 -2.30
CA HIS A 102 4.46 -3.43 -2.56
C HIS A 102 5.24 -3.41 -1.26
N GLU A 103 6.51 -3.82 -1.28
CA GLU A 103 7.33 -3.87 -0.06
C GLU A 103 7.55 -2.49 0.57
N ASN A 104 7.59 -1.45 -0.26
CA ASN A 104 7.81 -0.07 0.15
C ASN A 104 7.42 0.89 -0.98
N ARG A 105 7.67 2.18 -0.75
CA ARG A 105 7.38 3.26 -1.70
C ARG A 105 8.19 3.17 -3.00
N GLU A 106 9.46 2.77 -2.91
CA GLU A 106 10.33 2.61 -4.09
C GLU A 106 9.78 1.52 -5.03
N ALA A 107 9.29 0.42 -4.48
CA ALA A 107 8.64 -0.65 -5.24
C ALA A 107 7.33 -0.19 -5.90
N LEU A 108 6.52 0.62 -5.21
CA LEU A 108 5.32 1.24 -5.81
C LEU A 108 5.68 2.22 -6.93
N GLU A 109 6.72 3.03 -6.76
CA GLU A 109 7.20 3.96 -7.78
C GLU A 109 7.72 3.19 -9.01
N ALA A 110 8.47 2.11 -8.80
CA ALA A 110 8.92 1.21 -9.87
C ALA A 110 7.74 0.55 -10.61
N TYR A 111 6.71 0.11 -9.88
CA TYR A 111 5.47 -0.40 -10.47
C TYR A 111 4.81 0.64 -11.38
N GLN A 112 4.65 1.87 -10.90
CA GLN A 112 3.97 2.95 -11.63
C GLN A 112 4.76 3.41 -12.87
N ALA A 113 6.09 3.39 -12.79
CA ALA A 113 6.99 3.74 -13.88
C ALA A 113 7.22 2.59 -14.88
N SER A 114 6.75 1.37 -14.59
CA SER A 114 6.94 0.22 -15.48
C SER A 114 6.24 0.42 -16.83
N LYS A 115 6.85 -0.10 -17.90
CA LYS A 115 6.29 -0.02 -19.26
C LYS A 115 4.99 -0.80 -19.37
N GLU A 116 4.89 -1.90 -18.63
CA GLU A 116 3.75 -2.79 -18.53
C GLU A 116 2.55 -2.04 -17.91
N HIS A 117 2.74 -1.41 -16.75
CA HIS A 117 1.72 -0.60 -16.11
C HIS A 117 1.31 0.58 -17.01
N HIS A 118 2.27 1.28 -17.60
CA HIS A 118 1.99 2.39 -18.51
C HIS A 118 1.17 1.92 -19.73
N ARG A 119 1.51 0.79 -20.34
CA ARG A 119 0.76 0.21 -21.47
C ARG A 119 -0.68 -0.09 -21.07
N VAL A 120 -0.90 -0.75 -19.93
CA VAL A 120 -2.25 -1.11 -19.49
C VAL A 120 -3.09 0.14 -19.24
N THR A 121 -2.55 1.10 -18.50
CA THR A 121 -3.28 2.32 -18.12
C THR A 121 -3.57 3.23 -19.31
N SER A 122 -2.58 3.46 -20.19
CA SER A 122 -2.77 4.28 -21.40
C SER A 122 -3.69 3.65 -22.44
N THR A 123 -3.64 2.33 -22.62
CA THR A 123 -4.40 1.65 -23.68
C THR A 123 -5.84 1.35 -23.25
N TYR A 124 -6.03 0.83 -22.04
CA TYR A 124 -7.30 0.21 -21.65
C TYR A 124 -8.05 1.00 -20.57
N MET A 125 -7.38 1.90 -19.83
CA MET A 125 -7.97 2.61 -18.69
C MET A 125 -8.30 4.07 -19.01
N PHE A 126 -7.30 4.91 -19.25
CA PHE A 126 -7.49 6.36 -19.38
C PHE A 126 -8.47 6.78 -20.49
N PRO A 127 -8.46 6.15 -21.69
CA PRO A 127 -9.40 6.51 -22.74
C PRO A 127 -10.83 6.05 -22.50
N TYR A 128 -11.10 5.28 -21.44
CA TYR A 128 -12.40 4.63 -21.17
C TYR A 128 -12.96 4.97 -19.78
N LYS A 129 -12.22 5.75 -18.98
CA LYS A 129 -12.62 6.13 -17.63
C LYS A 129 -13.72 7.18 -17.65
N GLU A 130 -14.69 7.01 -16.77
CA GLU A 130 -15.52 8.11 -16.27
C GLU A 130 -14.84 8.68 -15.02
N ASP A 131 -14.54 7.82 -14.05
CA ASP A 131 -13.96 8.20 -12.77
C ASP A 131 -12.94 7.15 -12.26
N LEU A 132 -12.04 7.60 -11.40
CA LEU A 132 -10.93 6.81 -10.84
C LEU A 132 -10.64 7.29 -9.43
N ILE A 133 -10.71 6.38 -8.46
CA ILE A 133 -10.23 6.63 -7.09
C ILE A 133 -8.96 5.83 -6.92
N ARG A 134 -7.87 6.51 -6.57
CA ARG A 134 -6.63 5.89 -6.11
C ARG A 134 -6.45 6.22 -4.64
N PHE A 135 -6.22 5.20 -3.82
CA PHE A 135 -5.97 5.36 -2.41
C PHE A 135 -4.86 4.39 -1.98
N ASP A 136 -3.72 4.96 -1.61
CA ASP A 136 -2.55 4.18 -1.22
C ASP A 136 -2.27 4.42 0.26
N PHE A 137 -1.93 3.38 0.99
CA PHE A 137 -1.59 3.49 2.40
C PHE A 137 -0.50 2.50 2.80
N GLU A 138 0.29 2.90 3.79
CA GLU A 138 1.21 2.02 4.49
C GLU A 138 0.42 1.20 5.51
N VAL A 139 0.66 -0.10 5.54
CA VAL A 139 0.16 -1.01 6.57
C VAL A 139 0.75 -0.58 7.92
N ALA A 140 0.00 -0.71 9.02
CA ALA A 140 0.52 -0.42 10.34
C ALA A 140 1.49 -1.53 10.81
N PRO A 141 2.57 -1.22 11.57
CA PRO A 141 3.53 -2.23 12.02
C PRO A 141 2.91 -3.44 12.73
N GLU A 142 1.86 -3.22 13.51
CA GLU A 142 1.11 -4.27 14.18
C GLU A 142 0.34 -5.20 13.24
N ASP A 143 0.05 -4.77 12.01
CA ASP A 143 -0.73 -5.51 11.01
C ASP A 143 0.14 -6.13 9.89
N GLU A 144 1.45 -5.84 9.85
CA GLU A 144 2.36 -6.35 8.79
C GLU A 144 2.31 -7.87 8.64
N TYR A 145 2.15 -8.61 9.74
CA TYR A 145 2.05 -10.07 9.73
C TYR A 145 0.88 -10.59 8.89
N MET A 146 -0.17 -9.78 8.65
CA MET A 146 -1.30 -10.16 7.79
C MET A 146 -0.91 -10.21 6.30
N TRP A 147 0.21 -9.59 5.94
CA TRP A 147 0.71 -9.42 4.58
C TRP A 147 2.04 -10.16 4.34
N ASP A 148 2.49 -10.93 5.32
CA ASP A 148 3.56 -11.92 5.16
C ASP A 148 3.01 -13.14 4.41
N PHE A 149 3.02 -13.05 3.09
CA PHE A 149 2.53 -14.12 2.24
C PHE A 149 3.53 -15.28 2.22
N LEU A 150 3.08 -16.47 2.67
CA LEU A 150 3.85 -17.69 2.48
C LEU A 150 4.09 -17.93 0.97
N PRO A 151 5.31 -18.32 0.55
CA PRO A 151 5.60 -18.60 -0.84
C PRO A 151 4.71 -19.73 -1.37
N ILE A 152 4.03 -19.48 -2.49
CA ILE A 152 3.06 -20.39 -3.12
C ILE A 152 3.68 -21.77 -3.44
N GLN A 153 5.00 -21.82 -3.67
CA GLN A 153 5.74 -23.05 -3.97
C GLN A 153 5.80 -24.05 -2.79
N GLY A 154 5.61 -23.60 -1.55
CA GLY A 154 5.67 -24.46 -0.36
C GLY A 154 4.45 -25.37 -0.17
N LEU A 155 3.30 -25.01 -0.77
CA LEU A 155 2.04 -25.74 -0.59
C LEU A 155 1.83 -26.85 -1.63
N THR A 156 2.35 -26.68 -2.85
CA THR A 156 2.18 -27.65 -3.94
C THR A 156 3.02 -28.92 -3.79
N ARG A 157 4.12 -28.90 -3.01
CA ARG A 157 4.90 -30.11 -2.70
C ARG A 157 4.29 -31.01 -1.63
N GLY A 158 3.32 -30.53 -0.85
CA GLY A 158 2.65 -31.31 0.21
C GLY A 158 1.44 -32.13 -0.27
N LEU A 159 0.87 -31.80 -1.43
CA LEU A 159 -0.34 -32.43 -1.96
C LEU A 159 -0.08 -33.43 -3.09
N ALA A 160 1.15 -33.51 -3.60
CA ALA A 160 1.58 -34.52 -4.57
C ALA A 160 2.27 -35.69 -3.85
N LYS A 161 1.50 -36.43 -3.06
CA LYS A 161 1.84 -37.80 -2.62
C LYS A 161 0.56 -38.62 -2.57
N GLU A 162 0.21 -39.20 -3.71
CA GLU A 162 -0.37 -40.54 -3.83
C GLU A 162 0.38 -41.28 -4.95
#